data_AF-A0A2N3A3M1-F1
#
_entry.id   AF-A0A2N3A3M1-F1
#
_cell.length_a   1.000
_cell.length_b   1.000
_cell.length_c   1.000
_cell.angle_alpha   90.00
_cell.angle_beta   90.00
_cell.angle_gamma   90.00
#
_symmetry.space_group_name_H-M   'P 1'
#
loop_
_entity.id
_entity.type
_entity.pdbx_description
1 polymer ?
#
loop_
_entity_poly.entity_id
_entity_poly.type
_entity_poly.pdbx_seq_one_letter_code
_entity_poly.pdbx_strand_id
1 'polypeptide(L)'
;MKNLNFKTLAIASGFVFLMIIPAFISAQPYGRGEGRGDRAGNGPAYAERGVDCRIPSLTDDQKAGIEKLRADHLRKANLMRAELGEKQARLNTLRLAETQDAKAIDRTIDDISKLKGDLMKAREAHKREVRALLNDEQKAVFDARQGRGYRDGKGNKAGRSGRGDYGRGPGRGDCLRY
;
A
#
# COMPACT_ATOMS: atom_id res chain seq x y z
N MET A 1 -44.60 54.66 28.19
CA MET A 1 -43.44 54.63 29.09
C MET A 1 -43.81 53.91 30.38
N LYS A 2 -43.27 52.71 30.60
CA LYS A 2 -42.85 52.14 31.89
C LYS A 2 -42.30 50.73 31.61
N ASN A 3 -41.01 50.58 31.91
CA ASN A 3 -40.17 49.43 31.61
C ASN A 3 -40.52 48.26 32.54
N LEU A 4 -40.51 47.02 32.04
CA LEU A 4 -40.43 45.83 32.88
C LEU A 4 -39.15 45.07 32.53
N ASN A 5 -38.25 45.04 33.51
CA ASN A 5 -36.91 44.51 33.41
C ASN A 5 -36.91 42.98 33.54
N PHE A 6 -36.25 42.33 32.58
CA PHE A 6 -35.71 40.98 32.68
C PHE A 6 -34.73 40.93 33.86
N LYS A 7 -35.08 40.19 34.92
CA LYS A 7 -34.20 39.36 35.77
C LYS A 7 -35.00 38.93 37.00
N THR A 8 -34.85 37.65 37.35
CA THR A 8 -35.34 36.97 38.56
C THR A 8 -36.84 36.73 38.68
N LEU A 9 -37.31 35.56 38.24
CA LEU A 9 -38.05 34.67 39.13
C LEU A 9 -37.98 33.23 38.60
N ALA A 10 -37.18 32.42 39.29
CA ALA A 10 -37.16 30.97 39.15
C ALA A 10 -38.19 30.38 40.13
N ILE A 11 -38.95 29.36 39.69
CA ILE A 11 -39.56 28.23 40.43
C ILE A 11 -40.13 27.33 39.31
N ALA A 12 -39.46 26.26 38.88
CA ALA A 12 -39.41 24.92 39.48
C ALA A 12 -40.74 24.14 39.47
N SER A 13 -40.98 23.41 38.38
CA SER A 13 -41.65 22.08 38.33
C SER A 13 -41.41 21.54 36.92
N GLY A 14 -40.73 20.43 36.65
CA GLY A 14 -40.66 19.18 37.39
C GLY A 14 -41.52 18.16 36.65
N PHE A 15 -41.05 17.61 35.52
CA PHE A 15 -41.46 16.28 35.06
C PHE A 15 -40.40 15.67 34.14
N VAL A 16 -39.99 14.49 34.56
CA VAL A 16 -39.04 13.54 33.97
C VAL A 16 -39.55 13.05 32.61
N PHE A 17 -38.71 13.16 31.58
CA PHE A 17 -38.63 12.32 30.38
C PHE A 17 -37.31 12.75 29.71
N LEU A 18 -36.38 11.93 29.25
CA LEU A 18 -36.16 10.50 29.16
C LEU A 18 -34.73 10.42 28.61
N MET A 19 -34.00 9.37 28.95
CA MET A 19 -32.66 9.08 28.44
C MET A 19 -32.46 9.42 26.97
N ILE A 20 -31.43 10.22 26.65
CA ILE A 20 -30.67 10.02 25.41
C ILE A 20 -29.21 9.84 25.82
N ILE A 21 -28.92 8.61 26.26
CA ILE A 21 -27.56 8.06 26.32
C ILE A 21 -26.99 8.10 24.89
N PRO A 22 -25.68 8.41 24.77
CA PRO A 22 -25.01 8.79 23.53
C PRO A 22 -25.29 7.81 22.39
N ALA A 23 -25.59 8.37 21.21
CA ALA A 23 -25.43 7.63 19.97
C ALA A 23 -23.97 7.17 19.92
N PHE A 24 -23.80 5.87 20.13
CA PHE A 24 -22.60 5.12 19.84
C PHE A 24 -21.98 5.68 18.57
N ILE A 25 -20.76 6.20 18.69
CA ILE A 25 -19.84 6.22 17.58
C ILE A 25 -19.62 4.73 17.28
N SER A 26 -20.48 4.15 16.45
CA SER A 26 -20.08 3.03 15.63
C SER A 26 -18.99 3.60 14.73
N ALA A 27 -17.76 3.55 15.23
CA ALA A 27 -16.60 3.49 14.39
C ALA A 27 -16.80 2.21 13.56
N GLN A 28 -17.55 2.33 12.46
CA GLN A 28 -17.58 1.30 11.45
C GLN A 28 -16.13 1.23 10.98
N PRO A 29 -15.40 0.14 11.26
CA PRO A 29 -14.12 -0.03 10.60
C PRO A 29 -14.46 0.02 9.11
N TYR A 30 -13.77 0.92 8.40
CA TYR A 30 -13.84 1.03 6.94
C TYR A 30 -13.95 -0.38 6.37
N GLY A 31 -15.13 -0.70 5.83
CA GLY A 31 -15.49 -2.05 5.43
C GLY A 31 -14.49 -2.54 4.39
N ARG A 32 -13.51 -3.32 4.86
CA ARG A 32 -12.71 -4.20 4.03
C ARG A 32 -13.71 -5.22 3.50
N GLY A 33 -14.19 -5.01 2.27
CA GLY A 33 -15.21 -5.85 1.66
C GLY A 33 -14.93 -7.34 1.90
N GLU A 34 -15.86 -7.99 2.59
CA GLU A 34 -15.94 -9.45 2.70
C GLU A 34 -16.35 -10.01 1.34
N GLY A 35 -15.38 -10.08 0.43
CA GLY A 35 -15.44 -11.04 -0.67
C GLY A 35 -15.17 -12.43 -0.10
N ARG A 36 -16.23 -13.12 0.34
CA ARG A 36 -16.20 -14.57 0.54
C ARG A 36 -15.81 -15.25 -0.77
N GLY A 37 -14.54 -15.58 -0.89
CA GLY A 37 -14.06 -16.67 -1.72
C GLY A 37 -13.58 -17.76 -0.79
N ASP A 38 -14.49 -18.66 -0.40
CA ASP A 38 -14.13 -19.95 0.18
C ASP A 38 -13.26 -20.71 -0.82
N ARG A 39 -11.95 -20.50 -0.74
CA ARG A 39 -10.98 -21.46 -1.23
C ARG A 39 -10.28 -22.00 -0.02
N ALA A 40 -10.86 -23.08 0.51
CA ALA A 40 -10.13 -24.07 1.29
C ALA A 40 -8.90 -24.50 0.49
N GLY A 41 -7.77 -23.86 0.79
CA GLY A 41 -6.45 -24.22 0.32
C GLY A 41 -5.59 -24.63 1.52
N ASN A 42 -6.09 -25.58 2.31
CA ASN A 42 -5.24 -26.30 3.25
C ASN A 42 -4.39 -27.29 2.44
N GLY A 43 -3.16 -26.89 2.18
CA GLY A 43 -2.09 -27.77 1.72
C GLY A 43 -0.75 -27.12 2.08
N PRO A 44 0.21 -27.85 2.65
CA PRO A 44 1.55 -27.34 2.90
C PRO A 44 2.27 -27.25 1.55
N ALA A 45 1.90 -26.28 0.72
CA ALA A 45 2.40 -26.16 -0.65
C ALA A 45 2.76 -24.72 -1.05
N TYR A 46 2.63 -23.76 -0.12
CA TYR A 46 3.19 -22.41 -0.29
C TYR A 46 4.64 -22.29 0.23
N ALA A 47 5.19 -23.35 0.84
CA ALA A 47 6.57 -23.40 1.29
C ALA A 47 7.56 -23.97 0.24
N GLU A 48 7.08 -24.68 -0.79
CA GLU A 48 7.94 -25.50 -1.67
C GLU A 48 7.82 -25.22 -3.18
N ARG A 49 7.03 -24.22 -3.60
CA ARG A 49 7.14 -23.68 -4.97
C ARG A 49 7.70 -22.26 -4.97
N GLY A 50 8.72 -22.05 -4.14
CA GLY A 50 9.66 -20.98 -4.38
C GLY A 50 10.31 -21.26 -5.71
N VAL A 51 10.02 -20.44 -6.73
CA VAL A 51 11.06 -20.13 -7.72
C VAL A 51 12.32 -19.94 -6.89
N ASP A 52 13.35 -20.74 -7.11
CA ASP A 52 14.56 -20.68 -6.29
C ASP A 52 15.21 -19.31 -6.52
N CYS A 53 14.77 -18.35 -5.73
CA CYS A 53 15.09 -16.94 -5.85
C CYS A 53 16.49 -16.68 -5.32
N ARG A 54 17.17 -17.68 -4.74
CA ARG A 54 18.43 -17.47 -4.05
C ARG A 54 19.55 -17.20 -5.03
N ILE A 55 20.34 -16.18 -4.72
CA ILE A 55 21.69 -16.03 -5.25
C ILE A 55 22.48 -17.25 -4.74
N PRO A 56 23.19 -18.00 -5.61
CA PRO A 56 23.85 -19.22 -5.19
C PRO A 56 24.95 -18.93 -4.17
N SER A 57 25.14 -19.84 -3.23
CA SER A 57 26.30 -19.90 -2.34
C SER A 57 26.61 -18.59 -1.59
N LEU A 58 25.59 -17.88 -1.10
CA LEU A 58 25.81 -16.73 -0.21
C LEU A 58 26.51 -17.19 1.08
N THR A 59 27.59 -16.50 1.46
CA THR A 59 28.20 -16.67 2.78
C THR A 59 27.28 -16.15 3.88
N ASP A 60 27.51 -16.55 5.13
CA ASP A 60 26.67 -16.09 6.24
C ASP A 60 26.80 -14.58 6.47
N ASP A 61 27.99 -14.01 6.26
CA ASP A 61 28.22 -12.55 6.29
C ASP A 61 27.44 -11.83 5.18
N GLN A 62 27.42 -12.37 3.96
CA GLN A 62 26.63 -11.82 2.86
C GLN A 62 25.13 -11.87 3.17
N LYS A 63 24.62 -12.98 3.72
CA LYS A 63 23.21 -13.10 4.13
C LYS A 63 22.85 -12.07 5.19
N ALA A 64 23.67 -11.94 6.23
CA ALA A 64 23.44 -10.98 7.30
C ALA A 64 23.44 -9.53 6.78
N GLY A 65 24.38 -9.20 5.89
CA GLY A 65 24.43 -7.89 5.22
C GLY A 65 23.18 -7.60 4.38
N ILE A 66 22.74 -8.56 3.57
CA ILE A 66 21.55 -8.41 2.71
C ILE A 66 20.28 -8.25 3.56
N GLU A 67 20.11 -9.03 4.63
CA GLU A 67 18.93 -8.92 5.51
C GLU A 67 18.87 -7.56 6.20
N LYS A 68 20.02 -7.01 6.62
CA LYS A 68 20.07 -5.65 7.18
C LYS A 68 19.65 -4.60 6.15
N LEU A 69 20.23 -4.65 4.94
CA LEU A 69 19.84 -3.74 3.84
C LEU A 69 18.35 -3.84 3.52
N ARG A 70 17.80 -5.06 3.55
CA ARG A 70 16.38 -5.32 3.29
C ARG A 70 15.50 -4.70 4.37
N ALA A 71 15.84 -4.89 5.65
CA ALA A 71 15.11 -4.28 6.76
C ALA A 71 15.10 -2.76 6.66
N ASP A 72 16.26 -2.16 6.33
CA ASP A 72 16.41 -0.72 6.13
C ASP A 72 15.57 -0.20 4.96
N HIS A 73 15.66 -0.86 3.81
CA HIS A 73 14.86 -0.53 2.64
C HIS A 73 13.36 -0.63 2.92
N LEU A 74 12.90 -1.72 3.54
CA LEU A 74 11.50 -1.95 3.84
C LEU A 74 10.94 -0.87 4.77
N ARG A 75 11.67 -0.51 5.83
CA ARG A 75 11.27 0.56 6.74
C ARG A 75 11.07 1.88 5.98
N LYS A 76 12.09 2.30 5.21
CA LYS A 76 12.04 3.54 4.44
C LYS A 76 10.91 3.53 3.41
N ALA A 77 10.77 2.42 2.67
CA ALA A 77 9.74 2.27 1.65
C ALA A 77 8.32 2.26 2.24
N ASN A 78 8.13 1.66 3.42
CA ASN A 78 6.83 1.64 4.08
C ASN A 78 6.40 3.03 4.56
N LEU A 79 7.32 3.83 5.10
CA LEU A 79 7.04 5.22 5.46
C LEU A 79 6.65 6.06 4.23
N MET A 80 7.38 5.95 3.12
CA MET A 80 7.02 6.66 1.87
C MET A 80 5.68 6.19 1.29
N ARG A 81 5.32 4.90 1.44
CA ARG A 81 4.01 4.39 1.02
C ARG A 81 2.87 4.90 1.89
N ALA A 82 3.09 5.05 3.20
CA ALA A 82 2.12 5.65 4.10
C ALA A 82 1.86 7.11 3.70
N GLU A 83 2.92 7.89 3.50
CA GLU A 83 2.79 9.29 3.05
C GLU A 83 2.10 9.41 1.69
N LEU A 84 2.42 8.50 0.76
CA LEU A 84 1.74 8.43 -0.54
C LEU A 84 0.23 8.19 -0.36
N GLY A 85 -0.15 7.32 0.57
CA GLY A 85 -1.56 7.06 0.92
C GLY A 85 -2.26 8.31 1.45
N GLU A 86 -1.62 9.03 2.36
CA GLU A 86 -2.14 10.30 2.90
C GLU A 86 -2.35 11.36 1.81
N LYS A 87 -1.35 11.56 0.94
CA LYS A 87 -1.44 12.50 -0.18
C LYS A 87 -2.55 12.11 -1.16
N GLN A 88 -2.71 10.82 -1.43
CA GLN A 88 -3.77 10.32 -2.31
C GLN A 88 -5.17 10.55 -1.71
N ALA A 89 -5.33 10.37 -0.39
CA ALA A 89 -6.56 10.69 0.30
C ALA A 89 -6.85 12.19 0.25
N ARG A 90 -5.85 13.03 0.52
CA ARG A 90 -5.96 14.49 0.41
C ARG A 90 -6.38 14.94 -0.99
N LEU A 91 -5.79 14.36 -2.03
CA LEU A 91 -6.16 14.66 -3.42
C LEU A 91 -7.64 14.34 -3.68
N ASN A 92 -8.15 13.23 -3.13
CA ASN A 92 -9.58 12.90 -3.24
C ASN A 92 -10.45 13.92 -2.50
N THR A 93 -10.07 14.33 -1.29
CA THR A 93 -10.78 15.39 -0.54
C THR A 93 -10.83 16.70 -1.32
N LEU A 94 -9.71 17.15 -1.89
CA LEU A 94 -9.64 18.39 -2.69
C LEU A 94 -10.53 18.36 -3.93
N ARG A 95 -10.69 17.18 -4.55
CA ARG A 95 -11.55 16.99 -5.73
C ARG A 95 -13.05 17.03 -5.41
N LEU A 96 -13.43 16.62 -4.19
CA LEU A 96 -14.82 16.57 -3.73
C LEU A 96 -15.26 17.85 -3.02
N ALA A 97 -14.35 18.80 -2.78
CA ALA A 97 -14.70 20.10 -2.22
C ALA A 97 -15.67 20.85 -3.14
N GLU A 98 -16.66 21.54 -2.55
CA GLU A 98 -17.66 22.34 -3.26
C GLU A 98 -17.00 23.41 -4.16
N THR A 99 -15.92 24.02 -3.68
CA THR A 99 -15.02 24.86 -4.46
C THR A 99 -13.65 24.22 -4.54
N GLN A 100 -13.21 23.90 -5.76
CA GLN A 100 -11.93 23.26 -5.99
C GLN A 100 -10.78 24.27 -5.96
N ASP A 101 -9.80 24.03 -5.10
CA ASP A 101 -8.52 24.73 -5.11
C ASP A 101 -7.56 24.05 -6.09
N ALA A 102 -7.50 24.56 -7.32
CA ALA A 102 -6.63 24.04 -8.37
C ALA A 102 -5.15 24.01 -7.96
N LYS A 103 -4.66 25.03 -7.24
CA LYS A 103 -3.26 25.10 -6.81
C LYS A 103 -2.94 24.01 -5.78
N ALA A 104 -3.86 23.75 -4.86
CA ALA A 104 -3.69 22.68 -3.88
C ALA A 104 -3.74 21.29 -4.54
N ILE A 105 -4.59 21.11 -5.56
CA ILE A 105 -4.67 19.87 -6.35
C ILE A 105 -3.35 19.62 -7.06
N ASP A 106 -2.85 20.59 -7.83
CA ASP A 106 -1.62 20.47 -8.61
C ASP A 106 -0.42 20.17 -7.70
N ARG A 107 -0.29 20.92 -6.59
CA ARG A 107 0.77 20.67 -5.61
C ARG A 107 0.70 19.25 -5.02
N THR A 108 -0.51 18.75 -4.73
CA THR A 108 -0.66 17.39 -4.19
C THR A 108 -0.28 16.34 -5.23
N ILE A 109 -0.56 16.57 -6.52
CA ILE A 109 -0.14 15.70 -7.63
C ILE A 109 1.39 15.67 -7.77
N ASP A 110 2.04 16.83 -7.65
CA ASP A 110 3.50 16.93 -7.70
C ASP A 110 4.15 16.17 -6.54
N ASP A 111 3.63 16.34 -5.33
CA ASP A 111 4.10 15.60 -4.14
C ASP A 111 3.96 14.08 -4.33
N ILE A 112 2.82 13.61 -4.85
CA ILE A 112 2.59 12.20 -5.19
C ILE A 112 3.61 11.69 -6.21
N SER A 113 3.86 12.49 -7.25
CA SER A 113 4.79 12.13 -8.34
C SER A 113 6.22 12.03 -7.83
N LYS A 114 6.63 12.98 -6.98
CA LYS A 114 7.93 12.96 -6.29
C LYS A 114 8.08 11.72 -5.41
N LEU A 115 7.10 11.40 -4.57
CA LEU A 115 7.13 10.21 -3.70
C LEU A 115 7.24 8.91 -4.48
N LYS A 116 6.53 8.79 -5.63
CA LYS A 116 6.67 7.63 -6.52
C LYS A 116 8.08 7.55 -7.10
N GLY A 117 8.64 8.67 -7.54
CA GLY A 117 10.03 8.74 -8.02
C GLY A 117 11.04 8.34 -6.94
N ASP A 118 10.85 8.79 -5.72
CA ASP A 118 11.76 8.48 -4.61
C ASP A 118 11.63 7.01 -4.16
N LEU A 119 10.44 6.42 -4.21
CA LEU A 119 10.24 4.97 -4.07
C LEU A 119 11.01 4.17 -5.13
N MET A 120 10.99 4.61 -6.38
CA MET A 120 11.76 3.96 -7.46
C MET A 120 13.26 4.08 -7.20
N LYS A 121 13.76 5.28 -6.88
CA LYS A 121 15.17 5.49 -6.54
C LYS A 121 15.61 4.65 -5.35
N ALA A 122 14.77 4.51 -4.31
CA ALA A 122 15.07 3.71 -3.14
C ALA A 122 15.18 2.21 -3.45
N ARG A 123 14.38 1.70 -4.40
CA ARG A 123 14.51 0.31 -4.89
C ARG A 123 15.81 0.11 -5.65
N GLU A 124 16.13 1.02 -6.57
CA GLU A 124 17.37 0.92 -7.34
C GLU A 124 18.61 1.10 -6.44
N ALA A 125 18.53 1.95 -5.41
CA ALA A 125 19.59 2.06 -4.41
C ALA A 125 19.80 0.74 -3.66
N HIS A 126 18.72 0.13 -3.15
CA HIS A 126 18.78 -1.14 -2.45
C HIS A 126 19.39 -2.25 -3.30
N LYS A 127 18.98 -2.36 -4.58
CA LYS A 127 19.57 -3.33 -5.53
C LYS A 127 21.06 -3.12 -5.73
N ARG A 128 21.53 -1.88 -5.87
CA ARG A 128 22.96 -1.58 -6.02
C ARG A 128 23.74 -1.95 -4.75
N GLU A 129 23.18 -1.69 -3.58
CA GLU A 129 23.78 -2.05 -2.29
C GLU A 129 23.88 -3.56 -2.12
N VAL A 130 22.83 -4.32 -2.45
CA VAL A 130 22.87 -5.79 -2.45
C VAL A 130 23.92 -6.30 -3.42
N ARG A 131 23.93 -5.79 -4.66
CA ARG A 131 24.88 -6.19 -5.70
C ARG A 131 26.34 -5.94 -5.29
N ALA A 132 26.60 -4.91 -4.47
CA ALA A 132 27.94 -4.61 -3.97
C ALA A 132 28.48 -5.65 -2.99
N LEU A 133 27.62 -6.43 -2.33
CA LEU A 133 28.01 -7.52 -1.42
C LEU A 133 28.35 -8.83 -2.14
N LEU A 134 28.08 -8.93 -3.44
CA LEU A 134 28.18 -10.17 -4.21
C LEU A 134 29.55 -10.32 -4.89
N ASN A 135 29.98 -11.56 -5.10
CA ASN A 135 31.08 -11.87 -6.00
C ASN A 135 30.62 -11.85 -7.47
N ASP A 136 31.54 -12.01 -8.42
CA ASP A 136 31.22 -11.81 -9.83
C ASP A 136 30.29 -12.88 -10.43
N GLU A 137 30.40 -14.14 -9.99
CA GLU A 137 29.47 -15.20 -10.38
C GLU A 137 28.05 -14.92 -9.85
N GLN A 138 27.96 -14.50 -8.59
CA GLN A 138 26.70 -14.13 -7.95
C GLN A 138 26.07 -12.90 -8.61
N LYS A 139 26.87 -11.89 -8.98
CA LYS A 139 26.41 -10.71 -9.74
C LYS A 139 25.85 -11.10 -11.09
N ALA A 140 26.50 -12.00 -11.82
CA ALA A 140 26.00 -12.46 -13.11
C ALA A 140 24.61 -13.10 -12.97
N VAL A 141 24.39 -13.93 -11.94
CA VAL A 141 23.08 -14.51 -11.64
C VAL A 141 22.07 -13.44 -11.20
N PHE A 142 22.48 -12.49 -10.36
CA PHE A 142 21.64 -11.39 -9.89
C PHE A 142 21.18 -10.48 -11.04
N ASP A 143 22.10 -10.08 -11.92
CA ASP A 143 21.86 -9.17 -13.04
C ASP A 143 21.02 -9.85 -14.14
N ALA A 144 21.30 -11.12 -14.45
CA ALA A 144 20.53 -11.90 -15.44
C ALA A 144 19.05 -12.06 -15.06
N ARG A 145 18.71 -11.94 -13.77
CA ARG A 145 17.34 -12.01 -13.26
C ARG A 145 16.59 -10.68 -13.39
N GLN A 146 17.28 -9.54 -13.33
CA GLN A 146 16.65 -8.22 -13.47
C GLN A 146 16.00 -8.02 -14.85
N GLY A 147 16.53 -8.66 -15.90
CA GLY A 147 16.00 -8.59 -17.27
C GLY A 147 14.77 -9.45 -17.57
N ARG A 148 14.40 -10.40 -16.69
CA ARG A 148 13.31 -11.36 -16.94
C ARG A 148 11.91 -10.83 -16.60
N GLY A 149 11.79 -9.58 -16.16
CA GLY A 149 10.52 -8.96 -15.77
C GLY A 149 9.66 -8.39 -16.91
N TYR A 150 10.16 -8.36 -18.16
CA TYR A 150 9.51 -7.60 -19.24
C TYR A 150 9.26 -8.38 -20.55
N ARG A 151 9.52 -9.69 -20.61
CA ARG A 151 9.56 -10.40 -21.91
C ARG A 151 8.81 -11.72 -22.05
N ASP A 152 7.89 -12.09 -21.16
CA ASP A 152 7.07 -13.30 -21.38
C ASP A 152 5.54 -13.03 -21.35
N GLY A 153 5.17 -11.83 -21.80
CA GLY A 153 3.81 -11.49 -22.20
C GLY A 153 3.63 -11.54 -23.72
N LYS A 154 4.39 -12.38 -24.43
CA LYS A 154 4.18 -12.61 -25.86
C LYS A 154 2.90 -13.44 -26.01
N GLY A 155 1.77 -12.75 -25.92
CA GLY A 155 0.48 -13.28 -26.27
C GLY A 155 0.54 -13.76 -27.71
N ASN A 156 0.66 -15.07 -27.91
CA ASN A 156 0.25 -15.73 -29.14
C ASN A 156 -1.27 -15.52 -29.26
N LYS A 157 -1.68 -14.35 -29.74
CA LYS A 157 -3.04 -14.11 -30.23
C LYS A 157 -3.16 -14.71 -31.62
N ALA A 158 -3.08 -16.03 -31.69
CA ALA A 158 -3.56 -16.79 -32.83
C ALA A 158 -4.78 -17.60 -32.35
N GLY A 159 -5.97 -17.05 -32.61
CA GLY A 159 -7.20 -17.82 -32.67
C GLY A 159 -8.08 -17.81 -31.42
N ARG A 160 -9.38 -17.59 -31.70
CA ARG A 160 -10.57 -17.98 -30.94
C ARG A 160 -11.05 -17.01 -29.85
N SER A 161 -11.99 -16.18 -30.30
CA SER A 161 -13.27 -15.89 -29.64
C SER A 161 -13.51 -16.62 -28.31
N GLY A 162 -13.65 -15.86 -27.23
CA GLY A 162 -14.11 -16.38 -25.95
C GLY A 162 -14.14 -15.27 -24.91
N ARG A 163 -15.34 -14.94 -24.46
CA ARG A 163 -15.62 -13.85 -23.52
C ARG A 163 -14.94 -14.11 -22.18
N GLY A 164 -14.29 -13.07 -21.65
CA GLY A 164 -14.25 -12.73 -20.22
C GLY A 164 -13.72 -13.81 -19.27
N ASP A 165 -12.41 -14.04 -19.31
CA ASP A 165 -11.67 -14.64 -18.20
C ASP A 165 -10.48 -13.72 -17.89
N TYR A 166 -10.69 -12.76 -16.98
CA TYR A 166 -9.57 -12.07 -16.33
C TYR A 166 -9.10 -12.91 -15.15
N GLY A 167 -8.73 -14.15 -15.43
CA GLY A 167 -7.92 -14.97 -14.55
C GLY A 167 -6.66 -14.18 -14.25
N ARG A 168 -6.56 -13.69 -13.01
CA ARG A 168 -5.27 -13.41 -12.39
C ARG A 168 -4.46 -14.69 -12.54
N GLY A 169 -3.62 -14.75 -13.58
CA GLY A 169 -2.58 -15.75 -13.69
C GLY A 169 -1.81 -15.79 -12.37
N PRO A 170 -1.28 -16.95 -11.98
CA PRO A 170 -0.58 -17.10 -10.70
C PRO A 170 0.41 -15.95 -10.59
N GLY A 171 0.21 -15.09 -9.59
CA GLY A 171 1.10 -13.98 -9.33
C GLY A 171 2.48 -14.59 -9.23
N ARG A 172 3.30 -14.41 -10.28
CA ARG A 172 4.67 -14.87 -10.26
C ARG A 172 5.26 -14.20 -9.05
N GLY A 173 5.65 -15.02 -8.08
CA GLY A 173 6.06 -14.56 -6.76
C GLY A 173 6.98 -13.35 -6.88
N ASP A 174 6.86 -12.44 -5.93
CA ASP A 174 7.67 -11.23 -5.78
C ASP A 174 9.20 -11.55 -5.77
N CYS A 175 9.76 -11.94 -6.92
CA CYS A 175 11.18 -12.20 -7.11
C CYS A 175 11.97 -10.87 -7.19
N LEU A 176 11.35 -9.76 -6.80
CA LEU A 176 11.87 -8.40 -6.90
C LEU A 176 11.76 -7.64 -5.57
N ARG A 177 12.02 -8.29 -4.45
CA ARG A 177 12.21 -7.62 -3.15
C ARG A 177 13.56 -7.95 -2.51
N TYR A 178 14.61 -7.81 -3.32
CA TYR A 178 15.95 -7.42 -2.85
C TYR A 178 16.14 -5.93 -3.11
#